data_AF-A0A9D6DIM7-F1
#
_entry.id   AF-A0A9D6DIM7-F1
#
_cell.length_a   1.000
_cell.length_b   1.000
_cell.length_c   1.000
_cell.angle_alpha   90.00
_cell.angle_beta   90.00
_cell.angle_gamma   90.00
#
_symmetry.space_group_name_H-M   'P 1'
#
loop_
_entity.id
_entity.type
_entity.pdbx_description
1 polymer ?
#
loop_
_entity_poly.entity_id
_entity_poly.type
_entity_poly.pdbx_seq_one_letter_code
_entity_poly.pdbx_strand_id
1 'polypeptide(L)'
;MARNLLKAGYALVVHNRSRGPVEEIVKAGARAGTSPRDVAGQSDVLVTMLPNSPDVELVALGKDGIIDGARAGLIVADMSTISPIVSQKVGRALAAKGVTMLDAPVSGGEKGAIDGALSIMVGGDKAVFDAVLPVFQAMGRTITHLGPLGFGGFTKLANQIIVAMNLTALAEALTLGKKAGLDRDLLLTALAGGLAGSKCLEQKRPNYLANTYNPGFKIDLHYK
;
A
#
# COMPACT_ATOMS: atom_id res chain seq x y z
N MET A 1 4.91 -8.29 0.02
CA MET A 1 3.47 -8.63 -0.11
C MET A 1 3.27 -10.00 -0.73
N ALA A 2 3.32 -10.19 -2.05
CA ALA A 2 3.05 -11.50 -2.69
C ALA A 2 3.89 -12.66 -2.12
N ARG A 3 5.20 -12.45 -1.91
CA ARG A 3 6.07 -13.46 -1.26
C ARG A 3 5.62 -13.84 0.16
N ASN A 4 5.01 -12.91 0.91
CA ASN A 4 4.53 -13.21 2.27
C ASN A 4 3.22 -14.00 2.25
N LEU A 5 2.35 -13.73 1.27
CA LEU A 5 1.17 -14.56 1.04
C LEU A 5 1.57 -16.01 0.68
N LEU A 6 2.57 -16.20 -0.19
CA LEU A 6 3.12 -17.53 -0.49
C LEU A 6 3.69 -18.22 0.76
N LYS A 7 4.48 -17.50 1.57
CA LYS A 7 5.02 -18.04 2.83
C LYS A 7 3.94 -18.43 3.83
N ALA A 8 2.80 -17.74 3.83
CA ALA A 8 1.65 -18.06 4.66
C ALA A 8 0.81 -19.24 4.12
N GLY A 9 1.20 -19.84 2.99
CA GLY A 9 0.56 -21.03 2.43
C GLY A 9 -0.56 -20.74 1.43
N TYR A 10 -0.79 -19.48 1.04
CA TYR A 10 -1.80 -19.15 0.04
C TYR A 10 -1.33 -19.52 -1.37
N ALA A 11 -2.19 -20.19 -2.14
CA ALA A 11 -2.02 -20.33 -3.58
C ALA A 11 -2.23 -18.97 -4.26
N LEU A 12 -1.28 -18.55 -5.10
CA LEU A 12 -1.37 -17.27 -5.80
C LEU A 12 -1.37 -17.44 -7.32
N VAL A 13 -2.25 -16.68 -7.98
CA VAL A 13 -2.13 -16.34 -9.40
C VAL A 13 -1.76 -14.86 -9.48
N VAL A 14 -0.68 -14.53 -10.18
CA VAL A 14 -0.14 -13.16 -10.22
C VAL A 14 -0.08 -12.61 -11.64
N HIS A 15 -0.42 -11.33 -11.78
CA HIS A 15 -0.33 -10.60 -13.03
C HIS A 15 0.29 -9.22 -12.79
N ASN A 16 1.03 -8.75 -13.79
CA ASN A 16 1.51 -7.38 -13.88
C ASN A 16 1.67 -7.02 -15.36
N ARG A 17 1.56 -5.73 -15.70
CA ARG A 17 1.75 -5.24 -17.08
C ARG A 17 3.10 -5.67 -17.66
N SER A 18 4.15 -5.63 -16.85
CA SER A 18 5.50 -6.08 -17.23
C SER A 18 5.74 -7.50 -16.73
N ARG A 19 6.35 -8.35 -17.58
CA ARG A 19 6.57 -9.78 -17.30
C ARG A 19 7.63 -10.08 -16.24
N GLY A 20 8.68 -9.27 -16.13
CA GLY A 20 9.76 -9.50 -15.15
C GLY A 20 9.27 -9.74 -13.70
N PRO A 21 8.47 -8.82 -13.11
CA PRO A 21 7.91 -9.03 -11.77
C PRO A 21 7.03 -10.28 -11.63
N VAL A 22 6.34 -10.70 -12.70
CA VAL A 22 5.54 -11.94 -12.70
C VAL A 22 6.47 -13.15 -12.57
N GLU A 23 7.51 -13.21 -13.39
CA GLU A 23 8.48 -14.30 -13.41
C GLU A 23 9.21 -14.46 -12.08
N GLU A 24 9.56 -13.36 -11.42
CA GLU A 24 10.19 -13.40 -10.09
C GLU A 24 9.29 -14.06 -9.03
N ILE A 25 7.98 -13.81 -9.08
CA ILE A 25 7.04 -14.36 -8.10
C ILE A 25 6.62 -15.78 -8.47
N VAL A 26 6.59 -16.12 -9.77
CA VAL A 26 6.43 -17.51 -10.24
C VAL A 26 7.57 -18.38 -9.75
N LYS A 27 8.82 -17.91 -9.84
CA LYS A 27 9.99 -18.61 -9.26
C LYS A 27 9.87 -18.84 -7.75
N ALA A 28 9.09 -18.02 -7.06
CA ALA A 28 8.80 -18.16 -5.63
C ALA A 28 7.62 -19.08 -5.31
N GLY A 29 6.92 -19.64 -6.32
CA GLY A 29 5.84 -20.61 -6.16
C GLY A 29 4.45 -20.15 -6.59
N ALA A 30 4.30 -18.95 -7.18
CA ALA A 30 3.03 -18.52 -7.75
C ALA A 30 2.78 -19.08 -9.17
N ARG A 31 1.52 -19.01 -9.61
CA ARG A 31 1.11 -19.21 -11.00
C ARG A 31 1.05 -17.87 -11.74
N ALA A 32 1.41 -17.86 -13.02
CA ALA A 32 1.26 -16.66 -13.86
C ALA A 32 -0.18 -16.53 -14.37
N GLY A 33 -0.78 -15.36 -14.16
CA GLY A 33 -2.00 -14.93 -14.85
C GLY A 33 -1.68 -14.15 -16.13
N THR A 34 -2.63 -14.15 -17.06
CA THR A 34 -2.49 -13.52 -18.39
C THR A 34 -3.08 -12.10 -18.44
N SER A 35 -4.06 -11.79 -17.59
CA SER A 35 -4.71 -10.49 -17.46
C SER A 35 -5.37 -10.31 -16.08
N PRO A 36 -5.82 -9.10 -15.70
CA PRO A 36 -6.64 -8.91 -14.50
C PRO A 36 -7.91 -9.77 -14.50
N ARG A 37 -8.58 -9.89 -15.65
CA ARG A 37 -9.72 -10.79 -15.87
C ARG A 37 -9.38 -12.24 -15.53
N ASP A 38 -8.25 -12.74 -16.03
CA ASP A 38 -7.81 -14.12 -15.80
C ASP A 38 -7.52 -14.39 -14.33
N VAL A 39 -6.87 -13.45 -13.63
CA VAL A 39 -6.62 -13.56 -12.19
C VAL A 39 -7.94 -13.56 -11.39
N ALA A 40 -8.88 -12.68 -11.75
CA ALA A 40 -10.18 -12.57 -11.10
C ALA A 40 -10.99 -13.87 -11.21
N GLY A 41 -10.97 -14.54 -12.37
CA GLY A 41 -11.68 -15.80 -12.59
C GLY A 41 -11.13 -16.99 -11.79
N GLN A 42 -9.92 -16.88 -11.26
CA GLN A 42 -9.22 -17.94 -10.53
C GLN A 42 -9.05 -17.65 -9.04
N SER A 43 -9.63 -16.57 -8.53
CA SER A 43 -9.40 -16.09 -7.15
C SER A 43 -10.70 -16.04 -6.34
N ASP A 44 -10.59 -16.23 -5.03
CA ASP A 44 -11.63 -15.89 -4.05
C ASP A 44 -11.40 -14.49 -3.46
N VAL A 45 -10.12 -14.14 -3.26
CA VAL A 45 -9.66 -12.82 -2.81
C VAL A 45 -8.61 -12.30 -3.79
N LEU A 46 -8.81 -11.11 -4.33
CA LEU A 46 -7.90 -10.45 -5.27
C LEU A 46 -7.33 -9.19 -4.63
N VAL A 47 -6.00 -9.09 -4.59
CA VAL A 47 -5.28 -7.91 -4.07
C VAL A 47 -4.74 -7.08 -5.23
N THR A 48 -5.02 -5.78 -5.25
CA THR A 48 -4.37 -4.82 -6.16
C THR A 48 -3.38 -3.92 -5.43
N MET A 49 -2.27 -3.58 -6.08
CA MET A 49 -1.24 -2.69 -5.56
C MET A 49 -0.67 -1.85 -6.70
N LEU A 50 -1.40 -0.82 -7.10
CA LEU A 50 -1.20 -0.06 -8.34
C LEU A 50 -0.75 1.38 -8.06
N PRO A 51 -0.14 2.07 -9.06
CA PRO A 51 0.44 3.40 -8.84
C PRO A 51 -0.59 4.49 -8.53
N ASN A 52 -1.72 4.54 -9.24
CA ASN A 52 -2.69 5.63 -9.11
C ASN A 52 -4.14 5.20 -9.44
N SER A 53 -5.08 6.13 -9.22
CA SER A 53 -6.51 5.99 -9.48
C SER A 53 -6.84 5.54 -10.90
N PRO A 54 -6.24 6.14 -11.98
CA PRO A 54 -6.51 5.68 -13.35
C PRO A 54 -6.05 4.24 -13.59
N ASP A 55 -4.97 3.79 -12.94
CA ASP A 55 -4.49 2.41 -13.05
C ASP A 55 -5.47 1.45 -12.38
N VAL A 56 -5.99 1.80 -11.19
CA VAL A 56 -7.02 1.01 -10.49
C VAL A 56 -8.30 0.93 -11.33
N GLU A 57 -8.76 2.05 -11.89
CA GLU A 57 -9.94 2.04 -12.75
C GLU A 57 -9.74 1.19 -14.01
N LEU A 58 -8.57 1.30 -14.66
CA LEU A 58 -8.25 0.48 -15.83
C LEU A 58 -8.20 -1.00 -15.50
N VAL A 59 -7.52 -1.38 -14.42
CA VAL A 59 -7.39 -2.79 -14.01
C VAL A 59 -8.72 -3.35 -13.51
N ALA A 60 -9.54 -2.56 -12.82
CA ALA A 60 -10.81 -3.03 -12.29
C ALA A 60 -11.93 -3.06 -13.34
N LEU A 61 -12.05 -2.00 -14.16
CA LEU A 61 -13.23 -1.75 -15.00
C LEU A 61 -12.91 -1.66 -16.50
N GLY A 62 -11.64 -1.63 -16.88
CA GLY A 62 -11.23 -1.60 -18.28
C GLY A 62 -11.45 -2.94 -18.99
N LYS A 63 -11.15 -2.95 -20.30
CA LYS A 63 -11.18 -4.18 -21.12
C LYS A 63 -10.22 -5.21 -20.53
N ASP A 64 -10.71 -6.45 -20.37
CA ASP A 64 -9.97 -7.55 -19.72
C ASP A 64 -9.59 -7.23 -18.26
N GLY A 65 -10.36 -6.33 -17.65
CA GLY A 65 -10.26 -5.95 -16.25
C GLY A 65 -10.89 -6.99 -15.31
N ILE A 66 -10.77 -6.74 -14.01
CA ILE A 66 -11.32 -7.61 -12.96
C ILE A 66 -12.83 -7.85 -13.20
N ILE A 67 -13.58 -6.81 -13.58
CA ILE A 67 -15.03 -6.89 -13.79
C ILE A 67 -15.44 -7.91 -14.87
N ASP A 68 -14.59 -8.18 -15.86
CA ASP A 68 -14.85 -9.10 -16.97
C ASP A 68 -14.57 -10.57 -16.60
N GLY A 69 -13.84 -10.81 -15.50
CA GLY A 69 -13.52 -12.14 -14.98
C GLY A 69 -14.14 -12.43 -13.63
N ALA A 70 -14.79 -11.43 -13.04
CA ALA A 70 -15.37 -11.52 -11.72
C ALA A 70 -16.57 -12.47 -11.66
N ARG A 71 -16.69 -13.16 -10.53
CA ARG A 71 -17.84 -13.99 -10.15
C ARG A 71 -18.41 -13.49 -8.83
N ALA A 72 -19.69 -13.73 -8.62
CA ALA A 72 -20.34 -13.41 -7.36
C ALA A 72 -19.59 -14.05 -6.19
N GLY A 73 -19.37 -13.28 -5.12
CA GLY A 73 -18.59 -13.70 -3.95
C GLY A 73 -17.09 -13.40 -4.04
N LEU A 74 -16.56 -12.94 -5.18
CA LEU A 74 -15.18 -12.44 -5.26
C LEU A 74 -15.01 -11.22 -4.33
N ILE A 75 -13.91 -11.20 -3.58
CA ILE A 75 -13.52 -10.06 -2.74
C ILE A 75 -12.31 -9.38 -3.39
N VAL A 76 -12.41 -8.08 -3.64
CA VAL A 76 -11.31 -7.25 -4.16
C VAL A 76 -10.80 -6.36 -3.03
N ALA A 77 -9.55 -6.56 -2.60
CA ALA A 77 -8.87 -5.70 -1.65
C ALA A 77 -7.88 -4.80 -2.39
N ASP A 78 -8.28 -3.55 -2.66
CA ASP A 78 -7.38 -2.57 -3.28
C ASP A 78 -6.48 -1.93 -2.25
N MET A 79 -5.20 -2.29 -2.28
CA MET A 79 -4.18 -1.79 -1.35
C MET A 79 -3.40 -0.59 -1.93
N SER A 80 -3.81 -0.11 -3.10
CA SER A 80 -3.27 1.10 -3.73
C SER A 80 -3.62 2.34 -2.91
N THR A 81 -2.74 3.35 -2.96
CA THR A 81 -3.10 4.68 -2.45
C THR A 81 -3.73 5.46 -3.59
N ILE A 82 -5.06 5.61 -3.58
CA ILE A 82 -5.83 6.30 -4.62
C ILE A 82 -6.85 7.27 -4.00
N SER A 83 -7.54 8.03 -4.83
CA SER A 83 -8.67 8.83 -4.39
C SER A 83 -9.75 7.92 -3.77
N PRO A 84 -10.21 8.18 -2.51
CA PRO A 84 -11.29 7.42 -1.89
C PRO A 84 -12.57 7.42 -2.72
N ILE A 85 -12.82 8.52 -3.45
CA ILE A 85 -13.96 8.66 -4.34
C ILE A 85 -13.87 7.68 -5.51
N VAL A 86 -12.67 7.42 -6.01
CA VAL A 86 -12.43 6.40 -7.05
C VAL A 86 -12.62 5.00 -6.49
N SER A 87 -12.11 4.70 -5.28
CA SER A 87 -12.39 3.42 -4.62
C SER A 87 -13.91 3.17 -4.50
N GLN A 88 -14.67 4.17 -4.07
CA GLN A 88 -16.13 4.08 -3.98
C GLN A 88 -16.81 3.89 -5.34
N LYS A 89 -16.34 4.59 -6.38
CA LYS A 89 -16.84 4.42 -7.76
C LYS A 89 -16.61 2.99 -8.26
N VAL A 90 -15.39 2.48 -8.11
CA VAL A 90 -15.00 1.14 -8.54
C VAL A 90 -15.78 0.08 -7.75
N GLY A 91 -15.88 0.22 -6.43
CA GLY A 91 -16.62 -0.72 -5.60
C GLY A 91 -18.11 -0.78 -5.95
N ARG A 92 -18.75 0.35 -6.28
CA ARG A 92 -20.14 0.34 -6.79
C ARG A 92 -20.28 -0.42 -8.10
N ALA A 93 -19.36 -0.25 -9.04
CA ALA A 93 -19.39 -0.95 -10.32
C ALA A 93 -19.15 -2.46 -10.15
N LEU A 94 -18.23 -2.84 -9.26
CA LEU A 94 -17.96 -4.25 -8.92
C LEU A 94 -19.14 -4.91 -8.19
N ALA A 95 -19.83 -4.17 -7.30
CA ALA A 95 -21.01 -4.66 -6.58
C ALA A 95 -22.14 -5.09 -7.54
N ALA A 96 -22.29 -4.44 -8.69
CA ALA A 96 -23.26 -4.84 -9.72
C ALA A 96 -22.98 -6.24 -10.34
N LYS A 97 -21.80 -6.81 -10.09
CA LYS A 97 -21.41 -8.19 -10.46
C LYS A 97 -21.36 -9.14 -9.26
N GLY A 98 -21.83 -8.72 -8.09
CA GLY A 98 -21.77 -9.50 -6.86
C GLY A 98 -20.37 -9.59 -6.24
N VAL A 99 -19.49 -8.65 -6.59
CA VAL A 99 -18.13 -8.54 -6.04
C VAL A 99 -18.13 -7.54 -4.89
N THR A 100 -17.49 -7.88 -3.78
CA THR A 100 -17.31 -6.91 -2.68
C THR A 100 -15.91 -6.30 -2.73
N MET A 101 -15.82 -4.98 -2.60
CA MET A 101 -14.54 -4.28 -2.57
C MET A 101 -14.23 -3.77 -1.17
N LEU A 102 -12.97 -3.90 -0.76
CA LEU A 102 -12.35 -3.22 0.37
C LEU A 102 -11.26 -2.28 -0.17
N ASP A 103 -11.20 -1.04 0.32
CA ASP A 103 -10.03 -0.19 0.15
C ASP A 103 -9.10 -0.39 1.36
N ALA A 104 -7.91 -0.92 1.13
CA ALA A 104 -6.97 -1.36 2.15
C ALA A 104 -5.56 -0.77 1.97
N PRO A 105 -5.40 0.56 1.76
CA PRO A 105 -4.10 1.18 1.58
C PRO A 105 -3.15 0.94 2.76
N VAL A 106 -1.84 1.01 2.47
CA VAL A 106 -0.80 0.60 3.42
C VAL A 106 0.21 1.68 3.77
N SER A 107 0.85 1.54 4.93
CA SER A 107 2.02 2.30 5.36
C SER A 107 3.12 1.38 5.88
N GLY A 108 4.39 1.80 5.79
CA GLY A 108 5.57 1.00 6.18
C GLY A 108 6.64 0.84 5.08
N GLY A 109 6.32 1.22 3.84
CA GLY A 109 7.25 1.19 2.71
C GLY A 109 7.72 -0.22 2.32
N GLU A 110 8.75 -0.29 1.48
CA GLU A 110 9.30 -1.56 1.00
C GLU A 110 9.75 -2.47 2.14
N LYS A 111 10.48 -1.93 3.12
CA LYS A 111 10.93 -2.70 4.29
C LYS A 111 9.76 -3.34 5.04
N GLY A 112 8.71 -2.56 5.33
CA GLY A 112 7.50 -3.10 5.97
C GLY A 112 6.81 -4.18 5.13
N ALA A 113 6.80 -4.02 3.80
CA ALA A 113 6.23 -5.00 2.88
C ALA A 113 7.04 -6.30 2.75
N ILE A 114 8.37 -6.24 2.93
CA ILE A 114 9.26 -7.40 3.00
C ILE A 114 9.07 -8.11 4.34
N ASP A 115 9.10 -7.35 5.45
CA ASP A 115 9.07 -7.87 6.82
C ASP A 115 7.67 -8.37 7.26
N GLY A 116 6.64 -8.21 6.41
CA GLY A 116 5.26 -8.55 6.77
C GLY A 116 4.73 -7.66 7.90
N ALA A 117 5.15 -6.40 7.92
CA ALA A 117 4.95 -5.46 9.01
C ALA A 117 4.25 -4.17 8.57
N LEU A 118 3.51 -4.23 7.45
CA LEU A 118 2.69 -3.11 7.01
C LEU A 118 1.63 -2.73 8.05
N SER A 119 1.33 -1.43 8.09
CA SER A 119 0.08 -0.92 8.65
C SER A 119 -0.95 -0.88 7.52
N ILE A 120 -2.09 -1.53 7.70
CA ILE A 120 -3.15 -1.70 6.71
C ILE A 120 -4.41 -1.00 7.23
N MET A 121 -4.87 -0.01 6.49
CA MET A 121 -6.01 0.85 6.81
C MET A 121 -7.19 0.42 5.95
N VAL A 122 -8.19 -0.27 6.51
CA VAL A 122 -9.24 -0.92 5.71
C VAL A 122 -10.59 -0.21 5.84
N GLY A 123 -11.16 0.20 4.71
CA GLY A 123 -12.56 0.58 4.56
C GLY A 123 -13.34 -0.49 3.80
N GLY A 124 -14.61 -0.68 4.16
CA GLY A 124 -15.54 -1.61 3.52
C GLY A 124 -16.43 -2.35 4.51
N ASP A 125 -17.10 -3.39 4.02
CA ASP A 125 -17.98 -4.21 4.86
C ASP A 125 -17.20 -4.92 5.98
N LYS A 126 -17.73 -4.88 7.21
CA LYS A 126 -17.06 -5.42 8.40
C LYS A 126 -16.98 -6.95 8.37
N ALA A 127 -18.02 -7.64 7.92
CA ALA A 127 -18.03 -9.09 7.84
C ALA A 127 -17.03 -9.58 6.77
N VAL A 128 -16.95 -8.87 5.64
CA VAL A 128 -15.94 -9.15 4.61
C VAL A 128 -14.53 -8.86 5.11
N PHE A 129 -14.32 -7.76 5.84
CA PHE A 129 -13.04 -7.49 6.52
C PHE A 129 -12.63 -8.64 7.44
N ASP A 130 -13.55 -9.12 8.30
CA ASP A 130 -13.27 -10.22 9.23
C ASP A 130 -12.92 -11.52 8.50
N ALA A 131 -13.63 -11.81 7.40
CA ALA A 131 -13.39 -13.00 6.58
C ALA A 131 -11.99 -12.99 5.92
N VAL A 132 -11.49 -11.83 5.49
CA VAL A 132 -10.18 -11.71 4.81
C VAL A 132 -9.06 -11.23 5.73
N LEU A 133 -9.33 -11.02 7.02
CA LEU A 133 -8.32 -10.61 7.99
C LEU A 133 -7.08 -11.51 8.01
N PRO A 134 -7.17 -12.85 7.87
CA PRO A 134 -5.99 -13.72 7.77
C PRO A 134 -5.09 -13.42 6.56
N VAL A 135 -5.66 -12.91 5.45
CA VAL A 135 -4.89 -12.49 4.27
C VAL A 135 -4.10 -11.21 4.58
N PHE A 136 -4.72 -10.25 5.28
CA PHE A 136 -4.04 -9.04 5.71
C PHE A 136 -2.95 -9.31 6.76
N GLN A 137 -3.18 -10.24 7.69
CA GLN A 137 -2.21 -10.64 8.72
C GLN A 137 -0.95 -11.28 8.14
N ALA A 138 -1.03 -11.90 6.95
CA ALA A 138 0.15 -12.38 6.25
C ALA A 138 1.05 -11.25 5.71
N MET A 139 0.54 -10.02 5.58
CA MET A 139 1.26 -8.89 4.97
C MET A 139 1.53 -7.74 5.95
N GLY A 140 0.81 -7.66 7.07
CA GLY A 140 0.88 -6.54 8.00
C GLY A 140 0.71 -6.94 9.46
N ARG A 141 1.07 -6.00 10.35
CA ARG A 141 0.98 -6.16 11.81
C ARG A 141 -0.09 -5.28 12.44
N THR A 142 -0.27 -4.07 11.93
CA THR A 142 -1.29 -3.14 12.41
C THR A 142 -2.39 -3.10 11.37
N ILE A 143 -3.52 -3.73 11.65
CA ILE A 143 -4.64 -3.85 10.71
C ILE A 143 -5.87 -3.25 11.37
N THR A 144 -6.47 -2.24 10.74
CA THR A 144 -7.55 -1.47 11.35
C THR A 144 -8.70 -1.35 10.36
N HIS A 145 -9.88 -1.84 10.75
CA HIS A 145 -11.13 -1.52 10.05
C HIS A 145 -11.60 -0.14 10.49
N LEU A 146 -11.85 0.73 9.50
CA LEU A 146 -12.06 2.15 9.71
C LEU A 146 -13.49 2.59 9.41
N GLY A 147 -14.32 1.70 8.88
CA GLY A 147 -15.69 2.01 8.48
C GLY A 147 -15.98 1.59 7.03
N PRO A 148 -16.93 2.25 6.35
CA PRO A 148 -17.36 1.86 5.01
C PRO A 148 -16.28 2.12 3.93
N LEU A 149 -16.54 1.61 2.73
CA LEU A 149 -15.64 1.76 1.58
C LEU A 149 -15.26 3.24 1.34
N GLY A 150 -13.96 3.49 1.20
CA GLY A 150 -13.31 4.79 1.10
C GLY A 150 -12.63 5.25 2.39
N PHE A 151 -13.01 4.71 3.56
CA PHE A 151 -12.46 5.19 4.84
C PHE A 151 -11.00 4.77 5.06
N GLY A 152 -10.55 3.66 4.49
CA GLY A 152 -9.15 3.29 4.45
C GLY A 152 -8.32 4.33 3.69
N GLY A 153 -8.81 4.73 2.51
CA GLY A 153 -8.28 5.78 1.66
C GLY A 153 -8.20 7.13 2.37
N PHE A 154 -9.30 7.61 2.96
CA PHE A 154 -9.30 8.89 3.69
C PHE A 154 -8.31 8.89 4.85
N THR A 155 -8.23 7.79 5.60
CA THR A 155 -7.27 7.62 6.69
C THR A 155 -5.84 7.64 6.17
N LYS A 156 -5.58 6.98 5.03
CA LYS A 156 -4.27 7.01 4.39
C LYS A 156 -3.88 8.42 3.93
N LEU A 157 -4.81 9.19 3.37
CA LEU A 157 -4.53 10.57 2.97
C LEU A 157 -4.18 11.44 4.19
N ALA A 158 -4.93 11.32 5.29
CA ALA A 158 -4.61 12.01 6.54
C ALA A 158 -3.21 11.62 7.07
N ASN A 159 -2.86 10.33 7.01
CA ASN A 159 -1.53 9.84 7.36
C ASN A 159 -0.44 10.47 6.47
N GLN A 160 -0.65 10.56 5.16
CA GLN A 160 0.33 11.12 4.24
C GLN A 160 0.51 12.62 4.39
N ILE A 161 -0.52 13.39 4.75
CA ILE A 161 -0.37 14.81 5.11
C ILE A 161 0.62 14.96 6.27
N ILE A 162 0.45 14.17 7.33
CA ILE A 162 1.37 14.20 8.49
C ILE A 162 2.79 13.80 8.08
N VAL A 163 2.93 12.73 7.28
CA VAL A 163 4.25 12.28 6.81
C VAL A 163 4.93 13.35 5.97
N ALA A 164 4.22 14.02 5.06
CA ALA A 164 4.76 15.11 4.24
C ALA A 164 5.23 16.27 5.12
N MET A 165 4.40 16.74 6.05
CA MET A 165 4.74 17.83 6.96
C MET A 165 5.96 17.50 7.82
N ASN A 166 6.05 16.28 8.36
CA ASN A 166 7.21 15.85 9.13
C ASN A 166 8.50 15.85 8.30
N LEU A 167 8.46 15.32 7.08
CA LEU A 167 9.65 15.28 6.22
C LEU A 167 10.10 16.68 5.80
N THR A 168 9.17 17.59 5.50
CA THR A 168 9.47 18.99 5.19
C THR A 168 10.08 19.71 6.39
N ALA A 169 9.49 19.59 7.57
CA ALA A 169 10.01 20.19 8.80
C ALA A 169 11.42 19.68 9.14
N LEU A 170 11.67 18.37 8.95
CA LEU A 170 13.00 17.78 9.13
C LEU A 170 14.02 18.34 8.12
N ALA A 171 13.62 18.52 6.86
CA ALA A 171 14.50 19.10 5.84
C ALA A 171 14.87 20.56 6.15
N GLU A 172 13.92 21.36 6.64
CA GLU A 172 14.17 22.73 7.07
C GLU A 172 15.10 22.78 8.29
N ALA A 173 14.82 21.97 9.33
CA ALA A 173 15.64 21.91 10.54
C ALA A 173 17.08 21.46 10.25
N LEU A 174 17.25 20.47 9.36
CA LEU A 174 18.57 20.01 8.91
C LEU A 174 19.32 21.10 8.12
N THR A 175 18.60 21.87 7.31
CA THR A 175 19.19 22.99 6.55
C THR A 175 19.63 24.11 7.48
N LEU A 176 18.79 24.46 8.46
CA LEU A 176 19.11 25.44 9.51
C LEU A 176 20.36 24.99 10.29
N GLY A 177 20.34 23.76 10.81
CA GLY A 177 21.45 23.20 11.58
C GLY A 177 22.76 23.17 10.80
N LYS A 178 22.71 22.78 9.52
CA LYS A 178 23.87 22.83 8.62
C LYS A 178 24.42 24.25 8.47
N LYS A 179 23.55 25.25 8.25
CA LYS A 179 23.98 26.65 8.10
C LYS A 179 24.51 27.25 9.41
N ALA A 180 24.02 26.78 10.55
CA ALA A 180 24.51 27.17 11.87
C ALA A 180 25.81 26.45 12.29
N GLY A 181 26.31 25.48 11.50
CA GLY A 181 27.52 24.73 11.81
C GLY A 181 27.33 23.61 12.83
N LEU A 182 26.11 23.15 13.06
CA LEU A 182 25.83 22.05 13.99
C LEU A 182 26.27 20.69 13.41
N ASP A 183 26.77 19.82 14.27
CA ASP A 183 26.96 18.41 13.93
C ASP A 183 25.60 17.76 13.64
N ARG A 184 25.52 17.04 12.52
CA ARG A 184 24.27 16.46 12.03
C ARG A 184 23.77 15.34 12.94
N ASP A 185 24.66 14.48 13.43
CA ASP A 185 24.26 13.33 14.23
C ASP A 185 23.79 13.77 15.62
N LEU A 186 24.52 14.69 16.26
CA LEU A 186 24.12 15.31 17.52
C LEU A 186 22.78 16.04 17.40
N LEU A 187 22.58 16.82 16.33
CA LEU A 187 21.30 17.48 16.05
C LEU A 187 20.16 16.45 15.94
N LEU A 188 20.33 15.41 15.10
CA LEU A 188 19.32 14.38 14.93
C LEU A 188 19.06 13.61 16.24
N THR A 189 20.06 13.37 17.07
CA THR A 189 19.92 12.75 18.40
C THR A 189 19.06 13.61 19.32
N ALA A 190 19.38 14.91 19.41
CA ALA A 190 18.63 15.84 20.25
C ALA A 190 17.17 15.95 19.81
N LEU A 191 16.91 16.03 18.50
CA LEU A 191 15.54 16.09 17.96
C LEU A 191 14.76 14.80 18.22
N ALA A 192 15.40 13.63 18.11
CA ALA A 192 14.74 12.34 18.29
C ALA A 192 14.27 12.09 19.72
N GLY A 193 14.98 12.63 20.72
CA GLY A 193 14.64 12.46 22.14
C GLY A 193 13.55 13.40 22.67
N GLY A 194 13.16 14.41 21.91
CA GLY A 194 12.19 15.43 22.31
C GLY A 194 10.84 15.33 21.59
N LEU A 195 10.00 16.36 21.76
CA LEU A 195 8.69 16.48 21.10
C LEU A 195 8.77 16.51 19.56
N ALA A 196 9.96 16.80 18.99
CA ALA A 196 10.23 16.73 17.56
C ALA A 196 10.43 15.30 17.04
N GLY A 197 10.49 14.31 17.94
CA GLY A 197 10.62 12.90 17.60
C GLY A 197 9.45 12.41 16.74
N SER A 198 9.76 11.68 15.67
CA SER A 198 8.74 11.10 14.79
C SER A 198 9.23 9.81 14.13
N LYS A 199 8.30 8.96 13.70
CA LYS A 199 8.64 7.76 12.89
C LYS A 199 9.35 8.12 11.59
N CYS A 200 9.06 9.28 11.01
CA CYS A 200 9.76 9.79 9.84
C CYS A 200 11.25 10.02 10.15
N LEU A 201 11.55 10.68 11.27
CA LEU A 201 12.91 10.90 11.74
C LEU A 201 13.63 9.57 12.02
N GLU A 202 13.03 8.68 12.80
CA GLU A 202 13.60 7.36 13.12
C GLU A 202 13.98 6.60 11.84
N GLN A 203 13.05 6.51 10.88
CA GLN A 203 13.25 5.73 9.67
C GLN A 203 14.24 6.37 8.69
N LYS A 204 14.26 7.71 8.60
CA LYS A 204 15.13 8.45 7.65
C LYS A 204 16.47 8.86 8.23
N ARG A 205 16.70 8.68 9.54
CA ARG A 205 17.97 9.00 10.19
C ARG A 205 19.19 8.42 9.45
N PRO A 206 19.23 7.12 9.07
CA PRO A 206 20.39 6.58 8.35
C PRO A 206 20.64 7.29 7.02
N ASN A 207 19.57 7.66 6.31
CA ASN A 207 19.65 8.41 5.06
C ASN A 207 20.23 9.82 5.26
N TYR A 208 19.79 10.52 6.29
CA TYR A 208 20.29 11.86 6.61
C TYR A 208 21.76 11.84 7.02
N LEU A 209 22.19 10.85 7.81
CA LEU A 209 23.58 10.68 8.21
C LEU A 209 24.48 10.33 7.01
N ALA A 210 24.06 9.38 6.18
CA ALA A 210 24.80 8.95 5.00
C ALA A 210 24.68 9.91 3.80
N ASN A 211 23.81 10.91 3.88
CA ASN A 211 23.44 11.80 2.77
C ASN A 211 22.98 11.04 1.51
N THR A 212 22.17 9.98 1.70
CA THR A 212 21.65 9.13 0.62
C THR A 212 20.14 9.26 0.48
N TYR A 213 19.67 9.44 -0.76
CA TYR A 213 18.25 9.67 -1.07
C TYR A 213 17.68 8.61 -2.02
N ASN A 214 18.23 7.40 -1.96
CA ASN A 214 17.74 6.27 -2.74
C ASN A 214 16.25 6.03 -2.42
N PRO A 215 15.38 5.86 -3.44
CA PRO A 215 13.94 5.90 -3.25
C PRO A 215 13.42 4.61 -2.60
N GLY A 216 13.12 4.67 -1.30
CA GLY A 216 12.22 3.69 -0.64
C GLY A 216 10.73 4.00 -0.85
N PHE A 217 10.43 5.23 -1.24
CA PHE A 217 9.15 5.72 -1.74
C PHE A 217 9.44 6.94 -2.62
N LYS A 218 8.97 6.97 -3.87
CA LYS A 218 9.32 8.01 -4.84
C LYS A 218 8.60 9.32 -4.53
N ILE A 219 9.24 10.46 -4.81
CA ILE A 219 8.64 11.78 -4.57
C ILE A 219 7.36 11.99 -5.37
N ASP A 220 7.32 11.53 -6.63
CA ASP A 220 6.12 11.60 -7.49
C ASP A 220 4.94 10.84 -6.89
N LEU A 221 5.19 9.75 -6.16
CA LEU A 221 4.14 8.98 -5.47
C LEU A 221 3.66 9.68 -4.19
N HIS A 222 4.48 10.55 -3.61
CA HIS A 222 4.09 11.35 -2.44
C HIS A 222 3.35 12.62 -2.83
N TYR A 223 3.65 13.17 -4.01
CA TYR A 223 3.00 14.35 -4.57
C TYR A 223 1.57 14.07 -5.07
N LYS A 224 1.38 12.88 -5.65
CA LYS A 224 0.13 12.39 -6.24
C LYS A 224 -0.98 12.16 -5.22
#